data_AF-A0A150TD47-F1
#
_entry.id   AF-A0A150TD47-F1
#
_cell.length_a   1.000
_cell.length_b   1.000
_cell.length_c   1.000
_cell.angle_alpha   90.00
_cell.angle_beta   90.00
_cell.angle_gamma   90.00
#
_symmetry.space_group_name_H-M   'P 1'
#
loop_
_entity.id
_entity.type
_entity.pdbx_description
1 polymer ?
#
loop_
_entity_poly.entity_id
_entity_poly.type
_entity_poly.pdbx_seq_one_letter_code
_entity_poly.pdbx_strand_id
1 'polypeptide(L)'
;MATKAPTTTSSGIDKASQKRAPRDVQRAPRSSATEAAYTLSAAREAELLREAESLGDSTLLFPGKLARRVIWASRIQLAAERDAADLVRTPFPEDEPPLTREEIRGLRDRVELLRVTQSRWQAAQQRQERAAATFAKPAAEAAEHRQTLLRFFDLRFKKSPEGQKRLMAIRAGHGDADLVQDVSDLLLLCSEHAEAIDKAPRGEAAAVARLRELSPLLARIPEAQRSRKLRDAAYTLVVHAERRLRAAAEYWYAGTDTMKDYAPFPVSRGAASTGGEEEGEAGAEDDGAPDEDESEGGAPDAGDQEDAAPGDVAPDAGDR
;
A
#
# COMPACT_ATOMS: atom_id res chain seq x y z
N MET A 1 18.06 1.14 78.17
CA MET A 1 18.63 1.69 76.92
C MET A 1 20.00 1.04 76.72
N ALA A 2 20.33 0.58 75.52
CA ALA A 2 21.61 -0.07 75.23
C ALA A 2 22.27 0.62 74.03
N THR A 3 23.57 0.92 74.13
CA THR A 3 24.36 1.54 73.06
C THR A 3 25.83 1.11 73.14
N LYS A 4 26.53 1.17 72.00
CA LYS A 4 27.99 1.03 71.83
C LYS A 4 28.57 -0.38 71.97
N ALA A 5 28.77 -1.00 70.82
CA ALA A 5 30.01 -1.72 70.52
C ALA A 5 30.72 -0.98 69.37
N PRO A 6 32.06 -0.92 69.37
CA PRO A 6 32.79 -0.84 68.09
C PRO A 6 34.14 -1.62 68.07
N THR A 7 34.54 -2.09 66.88
CA THR A 7 35.94 -2.37 66.42
C THR A 7 36.77 -3.44 67.20
N THR A 8 37.65 -4.29 66.64
CA THR A 8 38.09 -4.67 65.26
C THR A 8 38.70 -6.13 65.36
N THR A 9 39.53 -6.77 64.51
CA THR A 9 40.40 -6.39 63.37
C THR A 9 40.77 -7.63 62.51
N SER A 10 41.16 -7.41 61.24
CA SER A 10 42.19 -8.18 60.49
C SER A 10 42.07 -9.70 60.25
N SER A 11 41.76 -10.09 59.00
CA SER A 11 42.55 -10.96 58.09
C SER A 11 41.66 -11.42 56.91
N GLY A 12 42.11 -11.57 55.66
CA GLY A 12 43.46 -11.45 55.09
C GLY A 12 44.08 -12.81 54.74
N ILE A 13 43.84 -13.33 53.52
CA ILE A 13 44.59 -14.43 52.88
C ILE A 13 44.23 -14.52 51.38
N ASP A 14 45.07 -15.22 50.61
CA ASP A 14 45.29 -15.01 49.17
C ASP A 14 44.48 -15.84 48.15
N LYS A 15 44.71 -15.45 46.89
CA LYS A 15 44.27 -16.03 45.61
C LYS A 15 44.42 -17.57 45.52
N ALA A 16 43.48 -18.22 44.82
CA ALA A 16 43.73 -19.49 44.14
C ALA A 16 42.95 -19.57 42.81
N SER A 17 43.64 -19.40 41.67
CA SER A 17 43.03 -19.40 40.33
C SER A 17 42.94 -20.81 39.73
N GLN A 18 41.81 -21.50 39.95
CA GLN A 18 41.57 -22.82 39.35
C GLN A 18 41.15 -22.72 37.88
N LYS A 19 42.02 -23.21 36.98
CA LYS A 19 41.67 -23.50 35.59
C LYS A 19 40.55 -24.54 35.53
N ARG A 20 39.41 -24.22 34.92
CA ARG A 20 38.43 -25.22 34.48
C ARG A 20 38.74 -25.66 33.05
N ALA A 21 38.62 -26.96 32.79
CA ALA A 21 38.81 -27.55 31.47
C ALA A 21 37.73 -27.09 30.48
N PRO A 22 38.01 -27.06 29.16
CA PRO A 22 36.97 -26.86 28.16
C PRO A 22 35.94 -27.99 28.27
N ARG A 23 34.67 -27.62 28.29
CA ARG A 23 33.55 -28.58 28.30
C ARG A 23 32.95 -28.57 26.91
N ASP A 24 33.15 -29.65 26.15
CA ASP A 24 32.54 -29.85 24.84
C ASP A 24 31.01 -29.96 24.97
N VAL A 25 30.37 -28.79 25.01
CA VAL A 25 28.94 -28.69 24.76
C VAL A 25 28.78 -28.76 23.25
N GLN A 26 28.49 -29.97 22.74
CA GLN A 26 28.06 -30.16 21.37
C GLN A 26 26.91 -29.20 21.09
N ARG A 27 27.21 -28.16 20.31
CA ARG A 27 26.25 -27.13 19.92
C ARG A 27 25.33 -27.73 18.86
N ALA A 28 24.40 -28.57 19.31
CA ALA A 28 23.29 -29.04 18.51
C ALA A 28 22.73 -27.83 17.75
N PRO A 29 22.65 -27.87 16.41
CA PRO A 29 22.15 -26.73 15.67
C PRO A 29 20.75 -26.45 16.19
N ARG A 30 20.54 -25.23 16.71
CA ARG A 30 19.18 -24.74 16.92
C ARG A 30 18.55 -24.72 15.54
N SER A 31 17.76 -25.75 15.25
CA SER A 31 16.90 -25.76 14.09
C SER A 31 16.02 -24.52 14.22
N SER A 32 16.33 -23.51 13.42
CA SER A 32 15.39 -22.45 13.09
C SER A 32 14.27 -23.15 12.31
N ALA A 33 13.36 -23.74 13.07
CA ALA A 33 12.06 -24.16 12.57
C ALA A 33 11.41 -22.86 12.10
N THR A 34 11.56 -22.59 10.81
CA THR A 34 10.84 -21.54 10.12
C THR A 34 9.38 -21.79 10.43
N GLU A 35 8.74 -20.91 11.21
CA GLU A 35 7.31 -21.01 11.45
C GLU A 35 6.64 -21.10 10.08
N ALA A 36 5.99 -22.23 9.80
CA ALA A 36 5.44 -22.49 8.48
C ALA A 36 4.45 -21.37 8.16
N ALA A 37 4.84 -20.49 7.23
CA ALA A 37 4.18 -19.22 7.02
C ALA A 37 2.69 -19.48 6.75
N TYR A 38 1.84 -19.00 7.66
CA TYR A 38 0.43 -19.32 7.63
C TYR A 38 -0.18 -18.78 6.34
N THR A 39 -0.71 -19.67 5.50
CA THR A 39 -1.26 -19.34 4.20
C THR A 39 -2.74 -19.71 4.18
N LEU A 40 -3.56 -18.81 3.65
CA LEU A 40 -4.97 -19.08 3.39
C LEU A 40 -5.11 -20.18 2.33
N SER A 41 -6.08 -21.08 2.51
CA SER A 41 -6.53 -21.92 1.40
C SER A 41 -7.28 -21.04 0.39
N ALA A 42 -7.14 -21.33 -0.90
CA ALA A 42 -7.78 -20.54 -1.96
C ALA A 42 -9.32 -20.46 -1.80
N ALA A 43 -9.94 -21.52 -1.28
CA ALA A 43 -11.37 -21.54 -0.97
C ALA A 43 -11.75 -20.54 0.15
N ARG A 44 -10.94 -20.48 1.22
CA ARG A 44 -11.16 -19.55 2.35
C ARG A 44 -10.83 -18.11 1.97
N GLU A 45 -9.81 -17.88 1.16
CA GLU A 45 -9.53 -16.56 0.59
C GLU A 45 -10.71 -16.07 -0.27
N ALA A 46 -11.23 -16.92 -1.17
CA ALA A 46 -12.38 -16.60 -2.01
C ALA A 46 -13.70 -16.45 -1.24
N GLU A 47 -13.79 -16.94 -0.01
CA GLU A 47 -14.90 -16.68 0.91
C GLU A 47 -14.77 -15.31 1.58
N LEU A 48 -13.62 -15.03 2.18
CA LEU A 48 -13.38 -13.76 2.87
C LEU A 48 -13.29 -12.58 1.90
N LEU A 49 -12.94 -12.80 0.63
CA LEU A 49 -13.07 -11.80 -0.43
C LEU A 49 -14.54 -11.47 -0.73
N ARG A 50 -15.47 -12.44 -0.67
CA ARG A 50 -16.91 -12.17 -0.81
C ARG A 50 -17.47 -11.46 0.43
N GLU A 51 -17.01 -11.84 1.63
CA GLU A 51 -17.29 -11.12 2.87
C GLU A 51 -16.83 -9.65 2.74
N ALA A 52 -15.62 -9.40 2.25
CA ALA A 52 -15.05 -8.08 2.05
C ALA A 52 -15.78 -7.27 0.96
N GLU A 53 -16.07 -7.86 -0.21
CA GLU A 53 -16.82 -7.20 -1.29
C GLU A 53 -18.27 -6.86 -0.86
N SER A 54 -18.87 -7.64 0.06
CA SER A 54 -20.22 -7.38 0.59
C SER A 54 -20.34 -6.14 1.49
N LEU A 55 -19.23 -5.59 1.99
CA LEU A 55 -19.23 -4.36 2.81
C LEU A 55 -19.64 -3.11 2.03
N GLY A 56 -19.53 -3.13 0.69
CA GLY A 56 -19.87 -2.01 -0.18
C GLY A 56 -19.12 -0.73 0.19
N ASP A 57 -19.86 0.35 0.46
CA ASP A 57 -19.31 1.65 0.86
C ASP A 57 -18.97 1.75 2.36
N SER A 58 -19.24 0.72 3.17
CA SER A 58 -18.97 0.71 4.63
C SER A 58 -17.50 0.49 4.99
N THR A 59 -16.58 0.51 4.01
CA THR A 59 -15.17 0.19 4.21
C THR A 59 -14.38 1.33 4.86
N LEU A 60 -13.67 1.02 5.93
CA LEU A 60 -12.72 1.91 6.58
C LEU A 60 -11.43 2.04 5.77
N LEU A 61 -10.95 3.28 5.58
CA LEU A 61 -9.66 3.53 4.95
C LEU A 61 -8.50 2.97 5.78
N PHE A 62 -7.61 2.20 5.15
CA PHE A 62 -6.41 1.67 5.80
C PHE A 62 -5.39 2.79 6.12
N PRO A 63 -5.00 3.03 7.39
CA PRO A 63 -4.17 4.17 7.81
C PRO A 63 -2.65 3.99 7.54
N GLY A 64 -2.25 3.03 6.71
CA GLY A 64 -0.85 2.69 6.47
C GLY A 64 -0.21 1.84 7.58
N LYS A 65 1.10 1.55 7.44
CA LYS A 65 1.93 0.79 8.39
C LYS A 65 1.46 -0.67 8.61
N LEU A 66 1.32 -1.47 7.54
CA LEU A 66 0.85 -2.89 7.58
C LEU A 66 1.52 -3.69 8.69
N ALA A 67 2.86 -3.70 8.76
CA ALA A 67 3.59 -4.52 9.73
C ALA A 67 3.12 -4.27 11.18
N ARG A 68 2.91 -3.01 11.58
CA ARG A 68 2.39 -2.67 12.92
C ARG A 68 0.96 -3.15 13.10
N ARG A 69 0.09 -2.98 12.09
CA ARG A 69 -1.31 -3.43 12.14
C ARG A 69 -1.43 -4.95 12.25
N VAL A 70 -0.63 -5.68 11.47
CA VAL A 70 -0.54 -7.14 11.48
C VAL A 70 -0.05 -7.66 12.84
N ILE A 71 1.05 -7.12 13.37
CA ILE A 71 1.58 -7.53 14.68
C ILE A 71 0.54 -7.30 15.79
N TRP A 72 -0.18 -6.17 15.75
CA TRP A 72 -1.23 -5.87 16.73
C TRP A 72 -2.41 -6.85 16.66
N ALA A 73 -2.94 -7.08 15.45
CA ALA A 73 -4.07 -7.98 15.25
C ALA A 73 -3.69 -9.44 15.58
N SER A 74 -2.46 -9.87 15.30
CA SER A 74 -1.92 -11.15 15.73
C SER A 74 -1.79 -11.25 17.27
N ARG A 75 -1.41 -10.18 17.98
CA ARG A 75 -1.43 -10.19 19.47
C ARG A 75 -2.85 -10.36 20.01
N ILE A 76 -3.83 -9.65 19.45
CA ILE A 76 -5.24 -9.79 19.85
C ILE A 76 -5.75 -11.21 19.54
N GLN A 77 -5.39 -11.80 18.40
CA GLN A 77 -5.74 -13.17 18.05
C GLN A 77 -5.16 -14.21 19.03
N LEU A 78 -3.88 -14.08 19.40
CA LEU A 78 -3.25 -14.98 20.39
C LEU A 78 -3.84 -14.84 21.79
N ALA A 79 -4.17 -13.62 22.23
CA ALA A 79 -4.88 -13.40 23.49
C ALA A 79 -6.30 -13.99 23.44
N ALA A 80 -7.04 -13.74 22.36
CA ALA A 80 -8.39 -14.26 22.20
C ALA A 80 -8.46 -15.79 22.12
N GLU A 81 -7.45 -16.46 21.56
CA GLU A 81 -7.34 -17.92 21.58
C GLU A 81 -7.01 -18.48 22.97
N ARG A 82 -6.18 -17.79 23.77
CA ARG A 82 -5.91 -18.11 25.19
C ARG A 82 -7.18 -17.98 26.03
N ASP A 83 -7.94 -16.91 25.80
CA ASP A 83 -9.09 -16.50 26.63
C ASP A 83 -10.44 -17.00 26.09
N ALA A 84 -10.43 -17.84 25.04
CA ALA A 84 -11.61 -18.33 24.29
C ALA A 84 -12.64 -19.14 25.10
N ALA A 85 -12.38 -19.41 26.38
CA ALA A 85 -13.36 -20.01 27.30
C ALA A 85 -14.33 -18.97 27.88
N ASP A 86 -13.85 -17.74 28.11
CA ASP A 86 -14.64 -16.65 28.67
C ASP A 86 -15.30 -15.85 27.56
N LEU A 87 -14.55 -15.44 26.53
CA LEU A 87 -15.05 -14.58 25.44
C LEU A 87 -16.28 -15.16 24.71
N VAL A 88 -16.37 -16.48 24.59
CA VAL A 88 -17.50 -17.20 23.96
C VAL A 88 -18.76 -17.23 24.85
N ARG A 89 -18.62 -16.87 26.13
CA ARG A 89 -19.71 -16.77 27.11
C ARG A 89 -20.19 -15.33 27.34
N THR A 90 -19.64 -14.35 26.62
CA THR A 90 -20.06 -12.94 26.70
C THR A 90 -21.53 -12.80 26.26
N PRO A 91 -22.39 -12.13 27.07
CA PRO A 91 -23.76 -11.85 26.68
C PRO A 91 -23.80 -10.68 25.68
N PHE A 92 -23.79 -11.01 24.39
CA PHE A 92 -24.08 -10.03 23.34
C PHE A 92 -25.59 -9.71 23.27
N PRO A 93 -25.99 -8.54 22.74
CA PRO A 93 -27.39 -8.19 22.46
C PRO A 93 -28.10 -9.21 21.56
N GLU A 94 -29.42 -9.30 21.62
CA GLU A 94 -30.21 -10.26 20.83
C GLU A 94 -30.11 -10.04 19.31
N ASP A 95 -29.71 -8.84 18.87
CA ASP A 95 -29.46 -8.47 17.48
C ASP A 95 -28.02 -8.75 16.98
N GLU A 96 -27.08 -9.11 17.87
CA GLU A 96 -25.69 -9.43 17.51
C GLU A 96 -25.36 -10.93 17.79
N PRO A 97 -24.93 -11.72 16.79
CA PRO A 97 -24.68 -13.16 17.00
C PRO A 97 -23.56 -13.39 18.04
N PRO A 98 -23.68 -14.41 18.90
CA PRO A 98 -22.71 -14.67 19.97
C PRO A 98 -21.34 -15.06 19.41
N LEU A 99 -20.28 -14.56 20.04
CA LEU A 99 -18.90 -14.82 19.62
C LEU A 99 -18.57 -16.32 19.70
N THR A 100 -18.08 -16.91 18.60
CA THR A 100 -17.72 -18.34 18.57
C THR A 100 -16.21 -18.59 18.58
N ARG A 101 -15.79 -19.82 18.92
CA ARG A 101 -14.37 -20.24 18.78
C ARG A 101 -13.88 -20.23 17.34
N GLU A 102 -14.78 -20.32 16.37
CA GLU A 102 -14.46 -20.26 14.94
C GLU A 102 -14.28 -18.81 14.48
N GLU A 103 -15.06 -17.87 15.00
CA GLU A 103 -14.84 -16.44 14.77
C GLU A 103 -13.52 -15.93 15.38
N ILE A 104 -13.20 -16.37 16.61
CA ILE A 104 -11.93 -16.07 17.29
C ILE A 104 -10.73 -16.49 16.42
N ARG A 105 -10.72 -17.76 15.97
CA ARG A 105 -9.69 -18.28 15.06
C ARG A 105 -9.71 -17.55 13.71
N GLY A 106 -10.90 -17.23 13.20
CA GLY A 106 -11.11 -16.50 11.95
C GLY A 106 -10.58 -15.07 11.93
N LEU A 107 -10.14 -14.50 13.06
CA LEU A 107 -9.31 -13.29 13.03
C LEU A 107 -7.96 -13.55 12.34
N ARG A 108 -7.35 -14.73 12.53
CA ARG A 108 -6.10 -15.13 11.86
C ARG A 108 -6.27 -15.10 10.35
N ASP A 109 -7.36 -15.65 9.84
CA ASP A 109 -7.68 -15.66 8.41
C ASP A 109 -7.81 -14.24 7.85
N ARG A 110 -8.53 -13.36 8.56
CA ARG A 110 -8.75 -11.96 8.16
C ARG A 110 -7.44 -11.14 8.18
N VAL A 111 -6.55 -11.41 9.13
CA VAL A 111 -5.19 -10.82 9.17
C VAL A 111 -4.34 -11.28 7.98
N GLU A 112 -4.46 -12.55 7.57
CA GLU A 112 -3.76 -13.05 6.38
C GLU A 112 -4.35 -12.49 5.08
N LEU A 113 -5.68 -12.34 4.98
CA LEU A 113 -6.31 -11.64 3.86
C LEU A 113 -5.82 -10.19 3.75
N LEU A 114 -5.66 -9.49 4.88
CA LEU A 114 -5.11 -8.12 4.90
C LEU A 114 -3.65 -8.09 4.41
N ARG A 115 -2.83 -9.09 4.71
CA ARG A 115 -1.47 -9.22 4.14
C ARG A 115 -1.53 -9.42 2.63
N VAL A 116 -2.28 -10.42 2.17
CA VAL A 116 -2.42 -10.76 0.73
C VAL A 116 -2.98 -9.58 -0.08
N THR A 117 -4.02 -8.90 0.39
CA THR A 117 -4.61 -7.74 -0.30
C THR A 117 -3.69 -6.52 -0.29
N GLN A 118 -2.97 -6.25 0.79
CA GLN A 118 -1.93 -5.21 0.82
C GLN A 118 -0.78 -5.52 -0.15
N SER A 119 -0.30 -6.77 -0.22
CA SER A 119 0.75 -7.15 -1.19
C SER A 119 0.27 -7.06 -2.64
N ARG A 120 -0.99 -7.44 -2.92
CA ARG A 120 -1.62 -7.21 -4.24
C ARG A 120 -1.71 -5.72 -4.56
N TRP A 121 -2.16 -4.88 -3.62
CA TRP A 121 -2.18 -3.43 -3.80
C TRP A 121 -0.79 -2.85 -4.02
N GLN A 122 0.24 -3.24 -3.26
CA GLN A 122 1.62 -2.79 -3.47
C GLN A 122 2.15 -3.20 -4.84
N ALA A 123 1.89 -4.43 -5.29
CA ALA A 123 2.28 -4.88 -6.62
C ALA A 123 1.54 -4.12 -7.73
N ALA A 124 0.27 -3.76 -7.51
CA ALA A 124 -0.52 -2.93 -8.43
C ALA A 124 -0.08 -1.45 -8.42
N GLN A 125 0.33 -0.89 -7.26
CA GLN A 125 0.94 0.45 -7.17
C GLN A 125 2.29 0.48 -7.88
N GLN A 126 3.19 -0.47 -7.65
CA GLN A 126 4.46 -0.56 -8.38
C GLN A 126 4.26 -0.78 -9.88
N ARG A 127 3.22 -1.50 -10.30
CA ARG A 127 2.79 -1.55 -11.70
C ARG A 127 2.30 -0.17 -12.18
N GLN A 128 1.50 0.54 -11.40
CA GLN A 128 0.97 1.87 -11.73
C GLN A 128 2.07 2.95 -11.78
N GLU A 129 3.06 2.93 -10.91
CA GLU A 129 4.19 3.88 -10.88
C GLU A 129 5.09 3.69 -12.11
N ARG A 130 5.46 2.43 -12.41
CA ARG A 130 6.21 2.06 -13.62
C ARG A 130 5.40 2.32 -14.89
N ALA A 131 4.09 2.10 -14.83
CA ALA A 131 3.18 2.48 -15.90
C ALA A 131 3.16 3.99 -16.08
N ALA A 132 2.94 4.81 -15.06
CA ALA A 132 2.79 6.27 -15.17
C ALA A 132 3.93 6.94 -15.96
N ALA A 133 5.18 6.58 -15.67
CA ALA A 133 6.36 7.04 -16.39
C ALA A 133 6.40 6.62 -17.88
N THR A 134 5.67 5.57 -18.25
CA THR A 134 5.46 5.08 -19.63
C THR A 134 4.05 5.34 -20.17
N PHE A 135 3.14 5.97 -19.40
CA PHE A 135 1.71 6.05 -19.69
C PHE A 135 1.28 7.38 -20.29
N ALA A 136 1.90 8.49 -19.90
CA ALA A 136 1.50 9.83 -20.34
C ALA A 136 1.43 9.95 -21.88
N LYS A 137 2.36 9.30 -22.60
CA LYS A 137 2.36 9.24 -24.07
C LYS A 137 1.22 8.35 -24.63
N PRO A 138 1.09 7.06 -24.26
CA PRO A 138 -0.10 6.24 -24.57
C PRO A 138 -1.45 6.89 -24.26
N ALA A 139 -1.57 7.64 -23.15
CA ALA A 139 -2.80 8.31 -22.75
C ALA A 139 -3.13 9.49 -23.67
N ALA A 140 -2.15 10.34 -23.98
CA ALA A 140 -2.31 11.44 -24.94
C ALA A 140 -2.66 10.90 -26.34
N GLU A 141 -1.93 9.89 -26.82
CA GLU A 141 -2.17 9.21 -28.10
C GLU A 141 -3.58 8.59 -28.15
N ALA A 142 -4.01 7.92 -27.08
CA ALA A 142 -5.38 7.39 -26.97
C ALA A 142 -6.43 8.50 -26.93
N ALA A 143 -6.18 9.63 -26.27
CA ALA A 143 -7.10 10.78 -26.24
C ALA A 143 -7.26 11.44 -27.61
N GLU A 144 -6.18 11.56 -28.41
CA GLU A 144 -6.22 12.07 -29.78
C GLU A 144 -7.01 11.15 -30.72
N HIS A 145 -6.81 9.83 -30.62
CA HIS A 145 -7.59 8.86 -31.37
C HIS A 145 -9.06 8.79 -30.90
N ARG A 146 -9.34 8.87 -29.59
CA ARG A 146 -10.69 9.01 -29.02
C ARG A 146 -11.39 10.21 -29.64
N GLN A 147 -10.75 11.38 -29.63
CA GLN A 147 -11.32 12.61 -30.17
C GLN A 147 -11.51 12.53 -31.70
N THR A 148 -10.66 11.80 -32.42
CA THR A 148 -10.81 11.58 -33.86
C THR A 148 -12.04 10.74 -34.20
N LEU A 149 -12.22 9.61 -33.53
CA LEU A 149 -13.36 8.74 -33.75
C LEU A 149 -14.68 9.35 -33.23
N LEU A 150 -14.63 10.10 -32.12
CA LEU A 150 -15.79 10.86 -31.63
C LEU A 150 -16.28 11.91 -32.66
N ARG A 151 -15.37 12.56 -33.41
CA ARG A 151 -15.74 13.49 -34.51
C ARG A 151 -16.35 12.75 -35.72
N PHE A 152 -15.84 11.57 -36.05
CA PHE A 152 -16.42 10.71 -37.08
C PHE A 152 -17.85 10.29 -36.71
N PHE A 153 -18.05 9.83 -35.47
CA PHE A 153 -19.37 9.40 -35.01
C PHE A 153 -20.37 10.55 -34.83
N ASP A 154 -19.95 11.77 -34.47
CA ASP A 154 -20.84 12.95 -34.47
C ASP A 154 -21.53 13.13 -35.83
N LEU A 155 -20.77 12.99 -36.91
CA LEU A 155 -21.27 13.07 -38.28
C LEU A 155 -22.14 11.85 -38.62
N ARG A 156 -21.66 10.64 -38.29
CA ARG A 156 -22.37 9.37 -38.53
C ARG A 156 -23.74 9.29 -37.87
N PHE A 157 -23.87 9.88 -36.68
CA PHE A 157 -25.09 9.90 -35.87
C PHE A 157 -25.79 11.27 -35.84
N LYS A 158 -25.47 12.20 -36.75
CA LYS A 158 -26.11 13.54 -36.80
C LYS A 158 -27.66 13.50 -36.91
N LYS A 159 -28.23 12.36 -37.32
CA LYS A 159 -29.68 12.09 -37.40
C LYS A 159 -30.17 10.96 -36.47
N SER A 160 -29.32 10.40 -35.59
CA SER A 160 -29.67 9.32 -34.66
C SER A 160 -29.60 9.81 -33.22
N PRO A 161 -30.75 10.04 -32.53
CA PRO A 161 -30.74 10.52 -31.15
C PRO A 161 -30.16 9.49 -30.18
N GLU A 162 -30.30 8.20 -30.47
CA GLU A 162 -29.71 7.11 -29.67
C GLU A 162 -28.18 7.08 -29.81
N GLY A 163 -27.66 7.24 -31.03
CA GLY A 163 -26.23 7.35 -31.28
C GLY A 163 -25.62 8.58 -30.62
N GLN A 164 -26.29 9.73 -30.68
CA GLN A 164 -25.89 10.93 -29.94
C GLN A 164 -25.90 10.70 -28.42
N LYS A 165 -26.91 10.01 -27.87
CA LYS A 165 -26.94 9.67 -26.44
C LYS A 165 -25.77 8.78 -26.02
N ARG A 166 -25.38 7.78 -26.84
CA ARG A 166 -24.18 6.97 -26.60
C ARG A 166 -22.91 7.84 -26.62
N LEU A 167 -22.76 8.73 -27.60
CA LEU A 167 -21.61 9.64 -27.69
C LEU A 167 -21.51 10.64 -26.52
N MET A 168 -22.64 11.14 -26.00
CA MET A 168 -22.63 12.02 -24.83
C MET A 168 -22.19 11.29 -23.57
N ALA A 169 -22.51 9.99 -23.42
CA ALA A 169 -22.00 9.18 -22.31
C ALA A 169 -20.47 9.04 -22.38
N ILE A 170 -19.93 8.70 -23.56
CA ILE A 170 -18.47 8.59 -23.86
C ILE A 170 -17.74 9.96 -23.80
N ARG A 171 -18.46 11.06 -23.56
CA ARG A 171 -17.91 12.41 -23.33
C ARG A 171 -18.07 12.91 -21.90
N ALA A 172 -18.85 12.22 -21.06
CA ALA A 172 -19.00 12.58 -19.65
C ALA A 172 -17.77 12.20 -18.82
N GLY A 173 -16.93 11.28 -19.32
CA GLY A 173 -15.69 10.82 -18.69
C GLY A 173 -14.59 11.89 -18.62
N HIS A 174 -14.00 12.07 -17.43
CA HIS A 174 -12.98 13.06 -17.11
C HIS A 174 -11.80 12.44 -16.33
N GLY A 175 -10.77 12.02 -17.06
CA GLY A 175 -9.48 11.56 -16.51
C GLY A 175 -9.11 10.14 -16.97
N ASP A 176 -7.94 9.66 -16.53
CA ASP A 176 -7.33 8.42 -17.05
C ASP A 176 -8.20 7.17 -16.87
N ALA A 177 -8.95 7.07 -15.75
CA ALA A 177 -9.82 5.95 -15.47
C ALA A 177 -11.00 5.89 -16.45
N ASP A 178 -11.61 7.04 -16.72
CA ASP A 178 -12.72 7.16 -17.66
C ASP A 178 -12.23 6.99 -19.11
N LEU A 179 -11.02 7.44 -19.44
CA LEU A 179 -10.39 7.19 -20.74
C LEU A 179 -10.28 5.68 -21.05
N VAL A 180 -10.08 4.81 -20.06
CA VAL A 180 -10.12 3.34 -20.27
C VAL A 180 -11.51 2.88 -20.70
N GLN A 181 -12.56 3.37 -20.02
CA GLN A 181 -13.95 3.01 -20.28
C GLN A 181 -14.40 3.57 -21.63
N ASP A 182 -14.15 4.85 -21.89
CA ASP A 182 -14.48 5.53 -23.13
C ASP A 182 -13.82 4.86 -24.34
N VAL A 183 -12.54 4.47 -24.25
CA VAL A 183 -11.86 3.74 -25.32
C VAL A 183 -12.47 2.35 -25.52
N SER A 184 -12.92 1.68 -24.45
CA SER A 184 -13.57 0.37 -24.55
C SER A 184 -14.94 0.45 -25.22
N ASP A 185 -15.80 1.40 -24.79
CA ASP A 185 -17.12 1.62 -25.38
C ASP A 185 -17.03 2.15 -26.82
N LEU A 186 -16.03 3.00 -27.11
CA LEU A 186 -15.75 3.49 -28.45
C LEU A 186 -15.23 2.39 -29.38
N LEU A 187 -14.40 1.46 -28.89
CA LEU A 187 -13.94 0.30 -29.66
C LEU A 187 -15.09 -0.69 -29.96
N LEU A 188 -16.07 -0.83 -29.07
CA LEU A 188 -17.31 -1.56 -29.32
C LEU A 188 -18.16 -0.84 -30.39
N LEU A 189 -18.36 0.47 -30.26
CA LEU A 189 -19.05 1.30 -31.26
C LEU A 189 -18.36 1.24 -32.64
N CYS A 190 -17.04 1.04 -32.67
CA CYS A 190 -16.28 0.80 -33.90
C CYS A 190 -16.48 -0.61 -34.49
N SER A 191 -16.75 -1.64 -33.69
CA SER A 191 -17.08 -2.97 -34.23
C SER A 191 -18.52 -3.04 -34.75
N GLU A 192 -19.48 -2.36 -34.09
CA GLU A 192 -20.85 -2.16 -34.59
C GLU A 192 -20.89 -1.48 -35.97
N HIS A 193 -19.85 -0.71 -36.33
CA HIS A 193 -19.80 0.15 -37.51
C HIS A 193 -18.53 0.00 -38.38
N ALA A 194 -17.88 -1.17 -38.35
CA ALA A 194 -16.64 -1.45 -39.08
C ALA A 194 -16.67 -1.00 -40.56
N GLU A 195 -17.69 -1.41 -41.31
CA GLU A 195 -17.89 -1.02 -42.72
C GLU A 195 -17.87 0.49 -42.99
N ALA A 196 -18.28 1.32 -42.01
CA ALA A 196 -18.29 2.77 -42.16
C ALA A 196 -16.93 3.39 -41.85
N ILE A 197 -16.13 2.72 -41.02
CA ILE A 197 -14.77 3.12 -40.62
C ILE A 197 -13.75 2.70 -41.68
N ASP A 198 -13.89 1.51 -42.27
CA ASP A 198 -13.04 1.04 -43.37
C ASP A 198 -13.18 1.91 -44.63
N LYS A 199 -14.31 2.62 -44.77
CA LYS A 199 -14.63 3.57 -45.85
C LYS A 199 -14.34 5.04 -45.46
N ALA A 200 -13.77 5.29 -44.29
CA ALA A 200 -13.58 6.64 -43.75
C ALA A 200 -12.24 7.26 -44.23
N PRO A 201 -12.23 8.51 -44.74
CA PRO A 201 -11.11 9.04 -45.52
C PRO A 201 -10.00 9.71 -44.71
N ARG A 202 -10.07 9.76 -43.37
CA ARG A 202 -9.12 10.53 -42.51
C ARG A 202 -8.26 9.64 -41.61
N GLY A 203 -8.19 8.34 -41.90
CA GLY A 203 -7.41 7.38 -41.13
C GLY A 203 -8.13 6.86 -39.87
N GLU A 204 -9.46 6.97 -39.80
CA GLU A 204 -10.25 6.45 -38.68
C GLU A 204 -9.99 4.96 -38.43
N ALA A 205 -9.84 4.14 -39.48
CA ALA A 205 -9.46 2.72 -39.35
C ALA A 205 -8.09 2.53 -38.65
N ALA A 206 -7.12 3.40 -38.91
CA ALA A 206 -5.82 3.38 -38.23
C ALA A 206 -5.94 3.84 -36.77
N ALA A 207 -6.77 4.84 -36.47
CA ALA A 207 -7.09 5.23 -35.09
C ALA A 207 -7.78 4.10 -34.29
N VAL A 208 -8.66 3.31 -34.92
CA VAL A 208 -9.25 2.11 -34.29
C VAL A 208 -8.19 1.04 -34.03
N ALA A 209 -7.34 0.75 -35.02
CA ALA A 209 -6.25 -0.22 -34.85
C ALA A 209 -5.32 0.20 -33.69
N ARG A 210 -4.93 1.47 -33.64
CA ARG A 210 -4.05 2.01 -32.60
C ARG A 210 -4.71 2.02 -31.22
N LEU A 211 -6.00 2.34 -31.09
CA LEU A 211 -6.71 2.19 -29.81
C LEU A 211 -6.78 0.74 -29.33
N ARG A 212 -6.87 -0.25 -30.22
CA ARG A 212 -6.81 -1.68 -29.83
C ARG A 212 -5.44 -2.07 -29.28
N GLU A 213 -4.36 -1.51 -29.80
CA GLU A 213 -3.00 -1.71 -29.27
C GLU A 213 -2.79 -1.02 -27.92
N LEU A 214 -3.36 0.16 -27.72
CA LEU A 214 -3.22 0.95 -26.49
C LEU A 214 -4.12 0.44 -25.35
N SER A 215 -5.33 -0.08 -25.65
CA SER A 215 -6.32 -0.53 -24.66
C SER A 215 -5.76 -1.48 -23.56
N PRO A 216 -4.94 -2.52 -23.86
CA PRO A 216 -4.31 -3.38 -22.84
C PRO A 216 -3.27 -2.69 -21.94
N LEU A 217 -2.80 -1.49 -22.32
CA LEU A 217 -1.96 -0.63 -21.49
C LEU A 217 -2.84 0.26 -20.60
N LEU A 218 -3.88 0.88 -21.18
CA LEU A 218 -4.90 1.68 -20.48
C LEU A 218 -5.56 0.89 -19.33
N ALA A 219 -5.93 -0.37 -19.59
CA ALA A 219 -6.63 -1.26 -18.65
C ALA A 219 -5.87 -1.59 -17.34
N ARG A 220 -4.59 -1.20 -17.21
CA ARG A 220 -3.78 -1.47 -16.01
C ARG A 220 -4.04 -0.50 -14.85
N ILE A 221 -4.61 0.68 -15.12
CA ILE A 221 -4.94 1.68 -14.08
C ILE A 221 -6.05 1.24 -13.12
N PRO A 222 -7.23 0.75 -13.57
CA PRO A 222 -8.29 0.32 -12.66
C PRO A 222 -7.90 -0.86 -11.75
N GLU A 223 -6.88 -1.66 -12.11
CA GLU A 223 -6.35 -2.74 -11.26
C GLU A 223 -5.90 -2.22 -9.88
N ALA A 224 -5.23 -1.07 -9.85
CA ALA A 224 -4.70 -0.47 -8.64
C ALA A 224 -5.82 0.09 -7.73
N GLN A 225 -6.85 0.71 -8.32
CA GLN A 225 -8.02 1.17 -7.58
C GLN A 225 -8.82 0.00 -6.99
N ARG A 226 -9.07 -1.07 -7.77
CA ARG A 226 -9.75 -2.28 -7.27
C ARG A 226 -8.95 -2.94 -6.15
N SER A 227 -7.64 -3.06 -6.30
CA SER A 227 -6.75 -3.63 -5.27
C SER A 227 -6.78 -2.81 -3.98
N ARG A 228 -6.88 -1.47 -4.07
CA ARG A 228 -7.04 -0.59 -2.90
C ARG A 228 -8.36 -0.85 -2.18
N LYS A 229 -9.49 -0.90 -2.91
CA LYS A 229 -10.81 -1.18 -2.32
C LYS A 229 -10.83 -2.52 -1.58
N LEU A 230 -10.28 -3.58 -2.17
CA LEU A 230 -10.18 -4.90 -1.54
C LEU A 230 -9.31 -4.91 -0.28
N ARG A 231 -8.22 -4.14 -0.24
CA ARG A 231 -7.40 -3.95 0.98
C ARG A 231 -8.17 -3.22 2.08
N ASP A 232 -8.83 -2.12 1.73
CA ASP A 232 -9.56 -1.28 2.70
C ASP A 232 -10.77 -2.07 3.27
N ALA A 233 -11.42 -2.89 2.45
CA ALA A 233 -12.41 -3.89 2.89
C ALA A 233 -11.82 -4.97 3.82
N ALA A 234 -10.71 -5.62 3.44
CA ALA A 234 -10.05 -6.62 4.29
C ALA A 234 -9.58 -6.04 5.65
N TYR A 235 -9.11 -4.79 5.66
CA TYR A 235 -8.80 -4.06 6.89
C TYR A 235 -10.04 -3.86 7.77
N THR A 236 -11.18 -3.53 7.15
CA THR A 236 -12.47 -3.36 7.84
C THR A 236 -12.92 -4.64 8.54
N LEU A 237 -12.78 -5.81 7.90
CA LEU A 237 -13.06 -7.11 8.53
C LEU A 237 -12.19 -7.36 9.78
N VAL A 238 -10.90 -7.01 9.73
CA VAL A 238 -10.00 -7.09 10.90
C VAL A 238 -10.43 -6.12 12.00
N VAL A 239 -10.83 -4.88 11.67
CA VAL A 239 -11.33 -3.90 12.65
C VAL A 239 -12.63 -4.36 13.32
N HIS A 240 -13.58 -4.92 12.58
CA HIS A 240 -14.84 -5.42 13.13
C HIS A 240 -14.63 -6.63 14.06
N ALA A 241 -13.79 -7.59 13.66
CA ALA A 241 -13.42 -8.72 14.50
C ALA A 241 -12.72 -8.27 15.80
N GLU A 242 -11.71 -7.38 15.72
CA GLU A 242 -11.08 -6.78 16.90
C GLU A 242 -12.07 -6.02 17.80
N ARG A 243 -13.09 -5.36 17.25
CA ARG A 243 -14.11 -4.65 18.03
C ARG A 243 -14.95 -5.62 18.85
N ARG A 244 -15.44 -6.71 18.25
CA ARG A 244 -16.18 -7.78 18.94
C ARG A 244 -15.34 -8.42 20.05
N LEU A 245 -14.08 -8.76 19.75
CA LEU A 245 -13.16 -9.33 20.74
C LEU A 245 -12.86 -8.36 21.90
N ARG A 246 -12.68 -7.06 21.62
CA ARG A 246 -12.48 -6.05 22.68
C ARG A 246 -13.72 -5.89 23.55
N ALA A 247 -14.93 -5.82 22.98
CA ALA A 247 -16.15 -5.73 23.76
C ALA A 247 -16.35 -6.95 24.68
N ALA A 248 -16.04 -8.15 24.19
CA ALA A 248 -16.03 -9.36 24.99
C ALA A 248 -14.96 -9.33 26.10
N ALA A 249 -13.74 -8.88 25.81
CA ALA A 249 -12.69 -8.74 26.81
C ALA A 249 -12.99 -7.64 27.84
N GLU A 250 -13.64 -6.55 27.45
CA GLU A 250 -14.05 -5.46 28.33
C GLU A 250 -15.09 -5.93 29.35
N TYR A 251 -16.05 -6.76 28.93
CA TYR A 251 -17.03 -7.38 29.83
C TYR A 251 -16.38 -8.28 30.91
N TRP A 252 -15.38 -9.10 30.54
CA TRP A 252 -14.74 -10.04 31.48
C TRP A 252 -13.57 -9.46 32.28
N TYR A 253 -12.84 -8.49 31.71
CA TYR A 253 -11.51 -8.10 32.17
C TYR A 253 -11.34 -6.59 32.45
N ALA A 254 -12.43 -5.81 32.45
CA ALA A 254 -12.39 -4.39 32.86
C ALA A 254 -11.66 -4.18 34.19
N GLY A 255 -10.75 -3.20 34.22
CA GLY A 255 -9.92 -2.88 35.39
C GLY A 255 -8.78 -3.85 35.69
N THR A 256 -8.60 -4.93 34.91
CA THR A 256 -7.52 -5.92 35.11
C THR A 256 -6.37 -5.76 34.11
N ASP A 257 -5.22 -6.38 34.41
CA ASP A 257 -4.05 -6.34 33.54
C ASP A 257 -4.23 -7.04 32.19
N THR A 258 -5.10 -8.06 32.07
CA THR A 258 -5.30 -8.78 30.80
C THR A 258 -5.94 -7.91 29.73
N MET A 259 -6.69 -6.86 30.10
CA MET A 259 -7.23 -5.88 29.15
C MET A 259 -6.13 -5.13 28.36
N LYS A 260 -4.88 -5.13 28.85
CA LYS A 260 -3.71 -4.59 28.12
C LYS A 260 -3.34 -5.40 26.87
N ASP A 261 -3.83 -6.64 26.72
CA ASP A 261 -3.70 -7.43 25.48
C ASP A 261 -4.73 -7.02 24.41
N TYR A 262 -5.89 -6.50 24.83
CA TYR A 262 -7.02 -6.14 23.96
C TYR A 262 -7.09 -4.66 23.60
N ALA A 263 -6.08 -3.88 23.97
CA ALA A 263 -6.03 -2.43 23.80
C ALA A 263 -6.37 -1.96 22.36
N PRO A 264 -6.90 -0.74 22.19
CA PRO A 264 -7.10 -0.14 20.87
C PRO A 264 -5.77 0.03 20.13
N PHE A 265 -5.76 -0.22 18.82
CA PHE A 265 -4.59 0.00 17.99
C PHE A 265 -4.16 1.48 18.06
N PRO A 266 -2.87 1.78 18.34
CA PRO A 266 -2.41 3.15 18.50
C PRO A 266 -2.36 3.89 17.16
N VAL A 267 -3.49 4.53 16.81
CA VAL A 267 -3.54 5.53 15.74
C VAL A 267 -2.57 6.67 16.05
N SER A 268 -1.58 6.84 15.17
CA SER A 268 -0.62 7.94 15.29
C SER A 268 -1.35 9.27 15.02
N ARG A 269 -1.68 10.04 16.07
CA ARG A 269 -2.06 11.45 15.91
C ARG A 269 -0.83 12.22 15.39
N GLY A 270 -0.81 12.52 14.10
CA GLY A 270 0.35 13.11 13.43
C GLY A 270 0.22 13.10 11.91
N ALA A 271 -0.87 13.68 11.40
CA ALA A 271 -1.12 13.91 9.97
C ALA A 271 -2.24 14.97 9.71
N ALA A 272 -2.60 15.79 10.71
CA ALA A 272 -3.66 16.79 10.60
C ALA A 272 -3.41 17.90 11.65
N SER A 273 -3.03 19.09 11.18
CA SER A 273 -2.30 20.12 11.96
C SER A 273 -0.93 19.60 12.44
N THR A 274 0.21 20.25 12.15
CA THR A 274 0.50 21.62 11.72
C THR A 274 1.47 21.66 10.52
N GLY A 275 1.55 22.79 9.83
CA GLY A 275 2.76 23.15 9.09
C GLY A 275 3.76 23.83 10.04
N GLY A 276 5.05 23.55 9.86
CA GLY A 276 6.14 24.06 10.72
C GLY A 276 7.35 23.15 10.58
N GLU A 277 8.52 23.74 10.41
CA GLU A 277 9.82 23.06 10.34
C GLU A 277 10.33 22.77 11.76
N GLU A 278 10.92 21.60 12.00
CA GLU A 278 11.95 21.35 13.03
C GLU A 278 12.37 19.86 13.00
N GLU A 279 13.42 19.52 12.24
CA GLU A 279 14.17 18.28 12.45
C GLU A 279 15.29 18.52 13.48
N GLY A 280 14.88 18.60 14.74
CA GLY A 280 15.80 18.70 15.89
C GLY A 280 16.38 17.35 16.30
N GLU A 281 17.33 16.81 15.54
CA GLU A 281 18.09 15.63 15.95
C GLU A 281 19.13 16.01 17.02
N ALA A 282 19.07 15.36 18.19
CA ALA A 282 19.88 15.72 19.35
C ALA A 282 20.58 14.51 19.97
N GLY A 283 21.90 14.62 20.16
CA GLY A 283 22.65 13.80 21.11
C GLY A 283 23.75 12.89 20.55
N ALA A 284 24.88 13.48 20.19
CA ALA A 284 26.18 12.83 20.32
C ALA A 284 27.18 13.86 20.88
N GLU A 285 27.89 13.49 21.94
CA GLU A 285 28.85 14.34 22.66
C GLU A 285 30.27 14.06 22.12
N ASP A 286 31.08 15.10 21.91
CA ASP A 286 32.54 14.97 21.86
C ASP A 286 33.22 16.28 22.30
N ASP A 287 34.35 16.18 23.00
CA ASP A 287 35.08 17.29 23.64
C ASP A 287 36.40 17.55 22.90
N GLY A 288 36.65 18.78 22.42
CA GLY A 288 37.90 19.03 21.69
C GLY A 288 38.18 20.47 21.23
N ALA A 289 38.58 21.34 22.17
CA ALA A 289 39.42 22.55 22.06
C ALA A 289 39.34 23.49 20.81
N PRO A 290 39.28 24.82 20.99
CA PRO A 290 39.48 25.78 19.91
C PRO A 290 40.98 26.01 19.62
N ASP A 291 41.29 26.35 18.37
CA ASP A 291 42.48 27.13 17.97
C ASP A 291 42.04 28.18 16.95
N GLU A 292 42.85 29.23 16.78
CA GLU A 292 42.39 30.52 16.25
C GLU A 292 42.70 30.76 14.76
N ASP A 293 42.00 31.76 14.23
CA ASP A 293 42.55 32.86 13.41
C ASP A 293 42.34 32.92 11.87
N GLU A 294 42.42 34.18 11.41
CA GLU A 294 42.35 34.80 10.08
C GLU A 294 42.84 33.96 8.86
N SER A 295 42.35 34.21 7.63
CA SER A 295 42.44 35.54 6.98
C SER A 295 41.59 35.72 5.70
N GLU A 296 41.82 36.84 5.01
CA GLU A 296 41.02 37.43 3.92
C GLU A 296 41.22 36.79 2.53
N GLY A 297 40.30 37.14 1.60
CA GLY A 297 40.74 37.65 0.29
C GLY A 297 40.13 37.02 -0.97
N GLY A 298 39.97 37.86 -2.02
CA GLY A 298 39.79 37.40 -3.40
C GLY A 298 38.36 37.50 -3.97
N ALA A 299 37.98 38.69 -4.44
CA ALA A 299 36.85 38.88 -5.36
C ALA A 299 37.31 38.67 -6.84
N PRO A 300 36.42 38.75 -7.85
CA PRO A 300 36.51 37.88 -9.04
C PRO A 300 37.35 38.45 -10.20
N ASP A 301 37.59 37.59 -11.19
CA ASP A 301 38.04 37.96 -12.54
C ASP A 301 37.10 37.37 -13.61
N ALA A 302 37.12 37.94 -14.82
CA ALA A 302 36.24 37.62 -15.93
C ALA A 302 37.00 37.04 -17.14
N GLY A 303 36.31 36.35 -18.03
CA GLY A 303 36.90 35.79 -19.26
C GLY A 303 35.83 35.47 -20.31
N ASP A 304 35.80 36.28 -21.36
CA ASP A 304 34.90 36.15 -22.52
C ASP A 304 35.39 35.12 -23.56
N GLN A 305 34.64 35.05 -24.67
CA GLN A 305 34.97 34.46 -26.00
C GLN A 305 34.68 32.95 -26.18
N GLU A 306 34.32 32.48 -27.38
CA GLU A 306 33.42 32.99 -28.45
C GLU A 306 33.27 31.87 -29.52
N ASP A 307 32.40 32.06 -30.52
CA ASP A 307 32.36 31.38 -31.83
C ASP A 307 32.60 29.85 -31.98
N ALA A 308 31.55 29.17 -32.46
CA ALA A 308 31.59 28.49 -33.77
C ALA A 308 30.17 28.25 -34.33
N ALA A 309 30.04 28.30 -35.67
CA ALA A 309 28.77 28.28 -36.40
C ALA A 309 28.40 26.85 -36.93
N PRO A 310 27.19 26.62 -37.50
CA PRO A 310 26.63 25.28 -37.68
C PRO A 310 27.14 24.51 -38.91
N GLY A 311 27.08 23.18 -38.84
CA GLY A 311 27.35 22.28 -39.97
C GLY A 311 26.11 22.07 -40.85
N ASP A 312 26.20 22.50 -42.10
CA ASP A 312 25.16 22.32 -43.13
C ASP A 312 25.35 20.99 -43.89
N VAL A 313 24.28 20.21 -44.05
CA VAL A 313 24.29 18.93 -44.79
C VAL A 313 22.99 18.76 -45.60
N ALA A 314 23.05 19.13 -46.87
CA ALA A 314 22.03 18.85 -47.88
C ALA A 314 22.11 17.38 -48.39
N PRO A 315 21.03 16.82 -48.99
CA PRO A 315 20.94 15.40 -49.27
C PRO A 315 21.65 14.96 -50.56
N ASP A 316 22.12 13.71 -50.57
CA ASP A 316 22.58 13.00 -51.77
C ASP A 316 21.39 12.47 -52.60
N ALA A 317 21.55 12.42 -53.92
CA ALA A 317 20.51 12.03 -54.88
C ALA A 317 21.09 11.04 -55.92
N GLY A 318 21.02 9.75 -55.61
CA GLY A 318 21.53 8.68 -56.47
C GLY A 318 20.48 8.09 -57.43
N ASP A 319 20.75 8.14 -58.73
CA ASP A 319 20.00 7.45 -59.78
C ASP A 319 19.97 5.92 -59.60
N ARG A 320 18.79 5.30 -59.73
CA ARG A 320 18.53 4.03 -60.47
C ARG A 320 17.06 3.62 -60.53
#